data_AF-A0A7J0A5J7-F1
#
_entry.id   AF-A0A7J0A5J7-F1
#
_cell.length_a   1.000
_cell.length_b   1.000
_cell.length_c   1.000
_cell.angle_alpha   90.00
_cell.angle_beta   90.00
_cell.angle_gamma   90.00
#
_symmetry.space_group_name_H-M   'P 1'
#
loop_
_entity.id
_entity.type
_entity.pdbx_description
1 polymer ?
#
loop_
_entity_poly.entity_id
_entity_poly.type
_entity_poly.pdbx_seq_one_letter_code
_entity_poly.pdbx_strand_id
1 'polypeptide(L)' 'MGYTITTLVENGVYGRKLQAEHGLSRYMETSGHRLLFDTGA' A
#
# COMPACT_ATOMS: atom_id res chain seq x y z
N MET A 1 -5.69 -15.67 -13.01
CA MET A 1 -6.14 -15.15 -11.70
C MET A 1 -5.26 -13.96 -11.38
N GLY A 2 -5.80 -12.73 -11.37
CA GLY A 2 -5.01 -11.52 -11.13
C GLY A 2 -5.07 -11.12 -9.66
N TYR A 3 -4.02 -10.46 -9.19
CA TYR A 3 -4.03 -9.74 -7.93
C TYR A 3 -3.45 -8.33 -8.14
N THR A 4 -3.91 -7.37 -7.36
CA THR A 4 -3.39 -6.00 -7.33
C THR A 4 -2.74 -5.76 -5.98
N ILE A 5 -1.58 -5.12 -5.96
CA ILE A 5 -0.93 -4.64 -4.74
C ILE A 5 -0.79 -3.13 -4.86
N THR A 6 -1.33 -2.42 -3.87
CA THR A 6 -1.23 -0.97 -3.73
C THR A 6 -0.38 -0.64 -2.52
N THR A 7 0.69 0.12 -2.74
CA THR A 7 1.45 0.72 -1.63
C THR A 7 0.67 1.91 -1.10
N LEU A 8 0.27 1.85 0.17
CA LEU A 8 -0.43 2.93 0.86
C LEU A 8 0.54 3.85 1.60
N VAL A 9 1.60 3.27 2.18
CA VAL A 9 2.66 3.97 2.91
C VAL A 9 4.02 3.40 2.52
N GLU A 10 4.97 4.30 2.29
CA GLU A 10 6.40 4.02 2.10
C GLU A 10 7.20 5.24 2.58
N ASN A 11 8.49 5.04 2.83
CA ASN A 11 9.41 6.09 3.27
C ASN A 11 9.57 7.25 2.28
N GLY A 12 9.28 7.05 0.98
CA GLY A 12 9.36 8.07 -0.06
C GLY A 12 8.26 7.95 -1.12
N VAL A 13 7.93 9.08 -1.75
CA VAL A 13 6.94 9.15 -2.83
C VAL A 13 7.42 10.07 -3.95
N TYR A 14 7.05 9.73 -5.19
CA TYR A 14 7.39 10.51 -6.39
C TYR A 14 6.15 11.13 -7.08
N GLY A 15 4.94 10.79 -6.62
CA GLY A 15 3.68 11.26 -7.20
C GLY A 15 3.23 12.62 -6.63
N ARG A 16 2.54 13.41 -7.45
CA ARG A 16 1.93 14.67 -6.98
C ARG A 16 0.83 14.37 -5.95
N LYS A 17 0.76 15.20 -4.91
CA LYS A 17 -0.23 15.10 -3.81
C LYS A 17 -0.15 13.80 -3.00
N LEU A 18 0.99 13.11 -3.04
CA LEU A 18 1.29 12.02 -2.12
C LEU A 18 2.11 12.56 -0.95
N GLN A 19 1.93 11.95 0.22
CA GLN A 19 2.77 12.16 1.40
C GLN A 19 3.43 10.82 1.75
N ALA A 20 4.70 10.88 2.14
CA ALA A 20 5.42 9.75 2.70
C ALA A 20 5.48 9.86 4.23
N GLU A 21 5.68 8.72 4.90
CA GLU A 21 6.03 8.65 6.31
C GLU A 21 7.02 7.50 6.49
N HIS A 22 7.81 7.52 7.56
CA HIS A 22 8.65 6.36 7.86
C HIS A 22 7.75 5.21 8.31
N GLY A 23 7.56 4.20 7.47
CA GLY A 23 6.64 3.10 7.74
C GLY A 23 6.35 2.29 6.48
N LEU A 24 5.53 1.26 6.64
CA LEU A 24 5.06 0.44 5.53
C LEU A 24 3.59 0.12 5.69
N SER A 25 2.84 0.22 4.60
CA SER A 25 1.52 -0.39 4.49
C SER A 25 1.23 -0.78 3.04
N ARG A 26 0.74 -2.00 2.84
CA ARG A 26 0.37 -2.53 1.53
C ARG A 26 -1.02 -3.15 1.57
N TYR A 27 -1.81 -2.80 0.58
CA TYR A 27 -3.14 -3.33 0.39
C TYR A 27 -3.17 -4.24 -0.83
N MET A 28 -3.59 -5.49 -0.63
CA MET A 28 -3.66 -6.51 -1.67
C MET A 28 -5.11 -6.90 -1.94
N GLU A 29 -5.47 -6.90 -3.21
CA GLU A 29 -6.78 -7.34 -3.69
C GLU A 29 -6.63 -8.55 -4.60
N THR A 30 -7.43 -9.56 -4.32
CA THR A 30 -7.65 -10.73 -5.18
C THR A 30 -9.14 -10.83 -5.49
N SER A 31 -9.55 -11.77 -6.34
CA SER A 31 -10.96 -11.90 -6.75
C SER A 31 -11.98 -12.14 -5.63
N GLY A 32 -11.55 -12.47 -4.40
CA GLY A 32 -12.46 -12.67 -3.27
C GLY A 32 -11.91 -12.27 -1.90
N HIS A 33 -10.68 -11.77 -1.84
CA HIS A 33 -10.03 -11.43 -0.57
C HIS A 33 -9.34 -10.08 -0.67
N ARG A 34 -9.31 -9.40 0.46
CA ARG A 34 -8.59 -8.15 0.68
C ARG A 34 -7.72 -8.32 1.91
N LEU A 35 -6.44 -8.01 1.77
CA LEU A 35 -5.47 -8.12 2.85
C LEU A 35 -4.76 -6.78 3.01
N LEU A 36 -4.68 -6.31 4.25
CA LEU A 36 -3.87 -5.17 4.63
C LEU A 36 -2.65 -5.69 5.40
N PHE A 37 -1.47 -5.47 4.85
CA PHE A 37 -0.19 -5.74 5.49
C PHE A 37 0.31 -4.45 6.09
N ASP A 38 0.53 -4.46 7.41
CA ASP A 38 0.98 -3.31 8.20
C ASP A 38 0.10 -2.06 8.04
N THR A 39 0.31 -1.07 8.89
CA THR A 39 -0.51 0.14 8.94
C THR A 39 0.30 1.42 9.03
N GLY A 40 1.57 1.40 8.61
CA GLY A 40 2.49 2.50 8.82
C GLY A 40 3.17 2.43 10.19
N ALA A 41 3.70 3.57 10.65
CA ALA A 41 4.27 3.73 12.00
C ALA A 41 3.21 4.05 13.07
#